data_AF-A0A257JCT0-F1
#
_entry.id   AF-A0A257JCT0-F1
#
_cell.length_a   1.000
_cell.length_b   1.000
_cell.length_c   1.000
_cell.angle_alpha   90.00
_cell.angle_beta   90.00
_cell.angle_gamma   90.00
#
_symmetry.space_group_name_H-M   'P 1'
#
loop_
_entity.id
_entity.type
_entity.pdbx_description
1 polymer ?
#
loop_
_entity_poly.entity_id
_entity_poly.type
_entity_poly.pdbx_seq_one_letter_code
_entity_poly.pdbx_strand_id
1 'polypeptide(L)'
;MRASLLATTLLCALTSSAWSADGAALVKQHCAICHQDSAGGTVGLAPSLLGEHWQKLGAERTYLPTVLIRGLSGPIKVGGVPFSGNMPA
;
A
#
# COMPACT_ATOMS: atom_id res chain seq x y z
N MET A 1 18.72 -33.54 -32.49
CA MET A 1 19.32 -32.34 -31.86
C MET A 1 18.36 -31.14 -31.73
N ARG A 2 17.03 -31.30 -31.87
CA ARG A 2 16.05 -30.19 -31.76
C ARG A 2 15.10 -30.27 -30.55
N ALA A 3 15.11 -31.39 -29.81
CA ALA A 3 14.22 -31.60 -28.67
C ALA A 3 14.75 -31.02 -27.34
N SER A 4 16.05 -30.73 -27.24
CA SER A 4 16.68 -30.27 -26.00
C SER A 4 16.61 -28.75 -25.77
N LEU A 5 16.10 -27.98 -26.73
CA LEU A 5 15.98 -26.51 -26.62
C LEU A 5 14.65 -26.06 -26.02
N LEU A 6 13.62 -26.92 -26.00
CA LEU A 6 12.32 -26.60 -25.42
C LEU A 6 12.22 -26.86 -23.91
N ALA A 7 13.17 -27.60 -23.33
CA ALA A 7 13.12 -27.96 -21.91
C ALA A 7 13.68 -26.87 -20.98
N THR A 8 14.48 -25.93 -21.49
CA THR A 8 15.18 -24.94 -20.66
C THR A 8 14.39 -23.64 -20.47
N THR A 9 13.42 -23.33 -21.34
CA THR A 9 12.60 -22.11 -21.22
C THR A 9 11.45 -22.23 -20.22
N LEU A 10 11.04 -23.45 -19.85
CA LEU A 10 9.91 -23.67 -18.95
C LEU A 10 10.26 -23.53 -17.45
N LEU A 11 11.56 -23.57 -17.10
CA LEU A 11 11.99 -23.55 -15.70
C LEU A 11 12.08 -22.13 -15.09
N CYS A 12 12.06 -21.07 -15.92
CA CYS A 12 12.19 -19.68 -15.45
C CYS A 12 10.85 -19.01 -15.07
N ALA A 13 9.71 -19.62 -15.40
CA ALA A 13 8.39 -19.01 -15.19
C ALA A 13 7.78 -19.28 -13.81
N LEU A 14 8.42 -20.10 -12.97
CA LEU A 14 7.83 -20.62 -11.73
C LEU A 14 8.26 -19.86 -10.46
N THR A 15 9.12 -18.85 -10.55
CA THR A 15 9.71 -18.18 -9.37
C THR A 15 9.18 -16.76 -9.11
N SER A 16 8.13 -16.32 -9.81
CA SER A 16 7.67 -14.92 -9.73
C SER A 16 6.67 -14.60 -8.60
N SER A 17 6.45 -15.49 -7.62
CA SER A 17 5.44 -15.27 -6.56
C SER A 17 5.96 -14.61 -5.28
N ALA A 18 7.23 -14.19 -5.21
CA ALA A 18 7.84 -13.71 -3.96
C ALA A 18 7.36 -12.31 -3.48
N TRP A 19 6.38 -11.68 -4.13
CA TRP A 19 5.94 -10.30 -3.85
C TRP A 19 4.50 -10.16 -3.35
N SER A 20 3.78 -11.25 -3.09
CA SER A 20 2.46 -11.17 -2.46
C SER A 20 2.58 -11.37 -0.95
N ALA A 21 3.23 -10.44 -0.24
CA ALA A 21 2.83 -10.26 1.15
C ALA A 21 1.32 -9.97 1.14
N ASP A 22 0.54 -10.65 1.97
CA ASP A 22 -0.89 -10.39 2.07
C ASP A 22 -1.07 -8.97 2.62
N GLY A 23 -1.26 -8.00 1.72
CA GLY A 23 -1.37 -6.59 2.07
C GLY A 23 -2.52 -6.33 3.04
N ALA A 24 -3.59 -7.12 2.99
CA ALA A 24 -4.69 -7.01 3.93
C ALA A 24 -4.27 -7.43 5.35
N ALA A 25 -3.45 -8.48 5.48
CA ALA A 25 -2.89 -8.90 6.76
C ALA A 25 -1.96 -7.82 7.35
N LEU A 26 -1.11 -7.20 6.52
CA LEU A 26 -0.21 -6.12 6.96
C LEU A 26 -0.98 -4.87 7.42
N VAL A 27 -2.02 -4.46 6.68
CA VAL A 27 -2.87 -3.32 7.08
C VAL A 27 -3.53 -3.58 8.43
N LYS A 28 -4.06 -4.79 8.66
CA LYS A 28 -4.64 -5.18 9.96
C LYS A 28 -3.60 -5.13 11.07
N GLN A 29 -2.40 -5.65 10.82
CA GLN A 29 -1.37 -5.76 11.85
C GLN A 29 -0.76 -4.42 12.24
N HIS A 30 -0.62 -3.48 11.29
CA HIS A 30 0.18 -2.27 11.50
C HIS A 30 -0.59 -0.96 11.38
N CYS A 31 -1.65 -0.91 10.58
CA CYS A 31 -2.33 0.35 10.24
C CYS A 31 -3.67 0.51 10.96
N ALA A 32 -4.36 -0.60 11.24
CA ALA A 32 -5.72 -0.62 11.76
C ALA A 32 -5.88 0.07 13.12
N ILE A 33 -4.81 0.14 13.92
CA ILE A 33 -4.84 0.82 15.22
C ILE A 33 -5.30 2.29 15.13
N CYS A 34 -5.00 2.96 14.01
CA CYS A 34 -5.47 4.31 13.73
C CYS A 34 -6.52 4.33 12.60
N HIS A 35 -6.28 3.55 11.54
CA HIS A 35 -7.08 3.55 10.33
C HIS A 35 -8.30 2.61 10.37
N GLN A 36 -8.57 1.97 11.52
CA GLN A 36 -9.61 0.95 11.73
C GLN A 36 -9.37 -0.36 10.96
N ASP A 37 -9.99 -1.45 11.43
CA ASP A 37 -9.92 -2.77 10.80
C ASP A 37 -10.47 -2.78 9.37
N SER A 38 -11.46 -1.91 9.11
CA SER A 38 -12.06 -1.72 7.78
C SER A 38 -11.25 -0.80 6.88
N ALA A 39 -10.13 -0.25 7.38
CA ALA A 39 -9.37 0.82 6.74
C ALA A 39 -10.19 2.11 6.47
N GLY A 40 -11.36 2.25 7.12
CA GLY A 40 -12.26 3.39 6.97
C GLY A 40 -11.78 4.69 7.64
N GLY A 41 -10.73 4.62 8.44
CA GLY A 41 -10.21 5.76 9.18
C GLY A 41 -11.02 6.10 10.43
N THR A 42 -10.56 7.10 11.15
CA THR A 42 -11.19 7.67 12.34
C THR A 42 -11.27 9.18 12.15
N VAL A 43 -12.48 9.74 12.08
CA VAL A 43 -12.69 11.18 11.84
C VAL A 43 -11.94 12.02 12.87
N GLY A 44 -11.16 13.01 12.40
CA GLY A 44 -10.34 13.87 13.24
C GLY A 44 -8.99 13.27 13.70
N LEU A 45 -8.74 11.98 13.46
CA LEU A 45 -7.50 11.30 13.84
C LEU A 45 -6.73 10.76 12.63
N ALA A 46 -7.36 9.88 11.86
CA ALA A 46 -6.72 9.16 10.76
C ALA A 46 -7.65 9.12 9.54
N PRO A 47 -7.17 9.50 8.34
CA PRO A 47 -8.01 9.45 7.15
C PRO A 47 -8.36 8.00 6.77
N SER A 48 -9.48 7.83 6.04
CA SER A 48 -9.77 6.57 5.37
C SER A 48 -8.66 6.23 4.39
N LEU A 49 -8.23 4.97 4.32
CA LEU A 49 -7.31 4.45 3.30
C LEU A 49 -8.05 3.93 2.06
N LEU A 50 -9.38 4.03 2.05
CA LEU A 50 -10.23 3.59 0.95
C LEU A 50 -10.49 4.72 -0.05
N GLY A 51 -10.88 4.34 -1.26
CA GLY A 51 -11.34 5.25 -2.29
C GLY A 51 -10.25 5.78 -3.23
N GLU A 52 -10.68 6.62 -4.16
CA GLU A 52 -9.89 7.09 -5.30
C GLU A 52 -8.75 8.05 -4.95
N HIS A 53 -8.78 8.68 -3.76
CA HIS A 53 -7.77 9.67 -3.36
C HIS A 53 -6.36 9.06 -3.39
N TRP A 54 -6.19 7.89 -2.75
CA TRP A 54 -4.90 7.20 -2.68
C TRP A 54 -4.52 6.52 -3.98
N GLN A 55 -5.50 6.11 -4.79
CA GLN A 55 -5.24 5.57 -6.13
C GLN A 55 -4.64 6.64 -7.05
N LYS A 56 -5.19 7.87 -7.01
CA LYS A 56 -4.65 9.03 -7.75
C LYS A 56 -3.23 9.37 -7.28
N LEU A 57 -3.00 9.41 -5.97
CA LEU A 57 -1.66 9.69 -5.41
C LEU A 57 -0.66 8.54 -5.63
N GLY A 58 -1.13 7.31 -5.68
CA GLY A 58 -0.34 6.11 -5.95
C GLY A 58 -0.01 5.90 -7.43
N ALA A 59 -0.60 6.69 -8.34
CA ALA A 59 -0.18 6.73 -9.74
C ALA A 59 1.29 7.19 -9.84
N GLU A 60 1.70 8.10 -8.95
CA GLU A 60 3.10 8.43 -8.72
C GLU A 60 3.74 7.38 -7.80
N ARG A 61 4.74 6.66 -8.31
CA ARG A 61 5.35 5.53 -7.60
C ARG A 61 6.12 5.90 -6.32
N THR A 62 6.29 7.19 -6.05
CA THR A 62 7.14 7.68 -4.96
C THR A 62 6.35 8.15 -3.75
N TYR A 63 5.12 8.65 -3.92
CA TYR A 63 4.42 9.33 -2.84
C TYR A 63 4.04 8.38 -1.70
N LEU A 64 3.28 7.31 -1.97
CA LEU A 64 2.82 6.38 -0.93
C LEU A 64 3.99 5.69 -0.20
N PRO A 65 5.04 5.18 -0.88
CA PRO A 65 6.21 4.65 -0.18
C PRO A 65 6.93 5.70 0.68
N THR A 66 7.00 6.95 0.23
CA THR A 66 7.60 8.03 1.02
C THR A 66 6.81 8.29 2.30
N VAL A 67 5.47 8.32 2.23
CA VAL A 67 4.62 8.46 3.41
C VAL A 67 4.82 7.30 4.39
N LEU A 68 4.94 6.06 3.89
CA LEU A 68 5.18 4.89 4.74
C LEU A 68 6.56 4.90 5.41
N ILE A 69 7.60 5.37 4.74
CA ILE A 69 8.99 5.30 5.24
C ILE A 69 9.40 6.56 6.02
N ARG A 70 8.77 7.71 5.75
CA ARG A 70 9.12 9.00 6.37
C ARG A 70 8.02 9.56 7.27
N GLY A 71 6.87 8.88 7.35
CA GLY A 71 5.68 9.40 7.99
C GLY A 71 5.04 10.54 7.20
N LEU A 72 3.96 11.07 7.75
CA LEU A 72 3.24 12.23 7.23
C LEU A 72 2.76 13.09 8.39
N SER A 73 3.06 14.39 8.35
CA SER A 73 2.67 15.33 9.40
C SER A 73 2.17 16.64 8.82
N GLY A 74 1.25 17.29 9.52
CA GLY A 74 0.68 18.57 9.13
C GLY A 74 -0.68 18.46 8.45
N PRO A 75 -1.23 19.59 7.97
CA PRO A 75 -2.59 19.64 7.46
C PRO A 75 -2.72 18.99 6.08
N ILE A 76 -3.69 18.10 5.93
CA ILE A 76 -4.08 17.47 4.66
C ILE A 76 -5.61 17.46 4.51
N LYS A 77 -6.08 17.19 3.30
CA LYS A 77 -7.49 16.91 3.02
C LYS A 77 -7.64 15.60 2.25
N VAL A 78 -8.45 14.69 2.78
CA VAL A 78 -8.77 13.41 2.14
C VAL A 78 -10.27 13.36 1.93
N GLY A 79 -10.71 13.25 0.68
CA GLY A 79 -12.14 13.31 0.33
C GLY A 79 -12.84 14.60 0.78
N GLY A 80 -12.11 15.72 0.86
CA GLY A 80 -12.61 17.01 1.34
C GLY A 80 -12.62 17.18 2.87
N VAL A 81 -12.36 16.11 3.62
CA VAL A 81 -12.29 16.14 5.09
C VAL A 81 -10.89 16.58 5.54
N PRO A 82 -10.76 17.60 6.41
CA PRO A 82 -9.46 18.04 6.91
C PRO A 82 -8.92 17.10 8.00
N PHE A 83 -7.61 16.85 7.96
CA PHE A 83 -6.85 16.15 9.00
C PHE A 83 -5.58 16.93 9.32
N SER A 84 -5.18 16.97 10.58
CA SER A 84 -3.92 17.56 11.02
C SER A 84 -3.33 16.69 12.12
N GLY A 85 -2.69 15.60 11.71
CA GLY A 85 -2.11 14.61 12.60
C GLY A 85 -0.65 14.32 12.26
N ASN A 86 -0.10 13.33 12.95
CA ASN A 86 1.26 12.84 12.77
C ASN A 86 1.20 11.32 12.60
N MET A 87 1.31 10.85 11.36
CA MET A 87 1.52 9.45 11.03
C MET A 87 3.03 9.16 11.15
N PRO A 88 3.46 8.30 12.08
CA PRO A 88 4.87 7.98 12.26
C PRO A 88 5.41 7.12 11.11
N ALA A 89 6.74 7.13 10.98
CA ALA A 89 7.51 6.20 10.15
C ALA A 89 7.75 4.86 10.88
#